data_AF-A0A1H9T8Q9-F1
#
_entry.id   AF-A0A1H9T8Q9-F1
#
_cell.length_a   1.000
_cell.length_b   1.000
_cell.length_c   1.000
_cell.angle_alpha   90.00
_cell.angle_beta   90.00
_cell.angle_gamma   90.00
#
_symmetry.space_group_name_H-M   'P 1'
#
loop_
_entity.id
_entity.type
_entity.pdbx_description
1 polymer ?
#
loop_
_entity_poly.entity_id
_entity_poly.type
_entity_poly.pdbx_seq_one_letter_code
_entity_poly.pdbx_strand_id
1 'polypeptide(L)'
;MKSKMLLIISFLLIISACTNNDNESSNDQEGFQETEDMETLIATNKKLVEQLEKELDEKDQYNERIKDLEEENKQLKDDVLTYKQQAIESDEEHQQELELRNELDQSARELFQYMHERNHTELERLTASNISVQEENDVLEVTDEEDNIRTFHYMQLNNMVYIRQRSFSLDMSQETFVTEYEFYTHTDDSFLFEGAIELVYTDEDGWKLSSIRYIQ
;
A
#
# COMPACT_ATOMS: atom_id res chain seq x y z
N MET A 1 -20.86 -30.93 -6.15
CA MET A 1 -21.11 -31.38 -4.76
C MET A 1 -22.61 -31.37 -4.42
N LYS A 2 -23.45 -32.11 -5.15
CA LYS A 2 -24.92 -32.14 -4.97
C LYS A 2 -25.48 -33.53 -4.58
N SER A 3 -24.61 -34.48 -4.22
CA SER A 3 -24.99 -35.89 -4.03
C SER A 3 -25.05 -36.36 -2.56
N LYS A 4 -24.77 -35.49 -1.59
CA LYS A 4 -24.78 -35.86 -0.15
C LYS A 4 -26.05 -35.41 0.60
N MET A 5 -26.93 -34.65 -0.04
CA MET A 5 -28.12 -34.07 0.61
C MET A 5 -29.36 -34.98 0.55
N LEU A 6 -29.29 -36.12 -0.14
CA LEU A 6 -30.44 -37.01 -0.38
C LEU A 6 -30.50 -38.21 0.57
N LEU A 7 -29.49 -38.39 1.44
CA LEU A 7 -29.35 -39.58 2.30
C LEU A 7 -29.87 -39.38 3.74
N ILE A 8 -30.30 -38.17 4.11
CA ILE A 8 -30.75 -37.85 5.49
C ILE A 8 -32.28 -37.91 5.64
N ILE A 9 -33.05 -37.91 4.54
CA ILE A 9 -34.52 -37.90 4.56
C ILE A 9 -35.12 -39.32 4.70
N SER A 10 -34.32 -40.38 4.51
CA SER A 10 -34.80 -41.78 4.57
C SER A 10 -34.83 -42.40 5.97
N PHE A 11 -34.35 -41.71 7.01
CA PHE A 11 -34.28 -42.26 8.38
C PHE A 11 -35.46 -41.87 9.30
N LEU A 12 -36.38 -41.01 8.82
CA LEU A 12 -37.51 -40.49 9.60
C LEU A 12 -38.85 -41.21 9.38
N LEU A 13 -38.89 -42.31 8.62
CA LEU A 13 -40.14 -43.01 8.26
C LEU A 13 -40.32 -44.40 8.93
N ILE A 14 -39.51 -44.79 9.92
CA ILE A 14 -39.54 -46.15 10.50
C ILE A 14 -40.21 -46.22 11.91
N ILE A 15 -40.72 -45.12 12.48
CA ILE A 15 -41.30 -45.14 13.85
C ILE A 15 -42.84 -45.22 13.90
N SER A 16 -43.56 -45.13 12.78
CA SER A 16 -45.04 -45.25 12.78
C SER A 16 -45.52 -46.64 12.34
N ALA A 17 -45.10 -47.70 13.02
CA ALA A 17 -45.74 -49.01 12.92
C ALA A 17 -45.30 -49.94 14.07
N CYS A 18 -46.07 -49.97 15.15
CA CYS A 18 -46.38 -51.15 15.98
C CYS A 18 -46.89 -50.71 17.36
N THR A 19 -48.22 -50.67 17.54
CA THR A 19 -48.88 -51.40 18.65
C THR A 19 -50.38 -51.14 18.60
N ASN A 20 -51.10 -52.09 18.00
CA ASN A 20 -52.53 -52.26 18.15
C ASN A 20 -52.70 -53.51 19.03
N ASN A 21 -53.27 -53.36 20.23
CA ASN A 21 -53.77 -54.50 21.00
C ASN A 21 -55.00 -54.07 21.78
N ASP A 22 -56.15 -54.51 21.28
CA ASP A 22 -57.44 -54.42 21.95
C ASP A 22 -57.43 -55.31 23.21
N ASN A 23 -57.91 -54.77 24.32
CA ASN A 23 -58.65 -55.58 25.29
C ASN A 23 -59.63 -54.70 26.06
N GLU A 24 -60.91 -54.99 25.87
CA GLU A 24 -62.02 -54.55 26.69
C GLU A 24 -61.84 -55.03 28.14
N SER A 25 -62.03 -54.12 29.10
CA SER A 25 -62.66 -54.46 30.37
C SER A 25 -63.27 -53.21 30.99
N SER A 26 -64.59 -53.17 30.96
CA SER A 26 -65.46 -52.34 31.77
C SER A 26 -65.14 -52.44 33.27
N ASN A 27 -64.98 -51.29 33.92
CA ASN A 27 -65.65 -50.96 35.18
C ASN A 27 -65.23 -49.57 35.66
N ASP A 28 -66.23 -48.69 35.83
CA ASP A 28 -66.42 -47.78 36.95
C ASP A 28 -65.19 -47.46 37.82
N GLN A 29 -64.61 -46.29 37.61
CA GLN A 29 -64.26 -45.33 38.67
C GLN A 29 -63.81 -44.00 38.06
N GLU A 30 -64.79 -43.21 37.61
CA GLU A 30 -64.61 -41.75 37.57
C GLU A 30 -64.40 -41.28 39.02
N GLY A 31 -63.25 -40.67 39.26
CA GLY A 31 -62.92 -40.04 40.53
C GLY A 31 -61.72 -40.67 41.22
N PHE A 32 -60.53 -40.57 40.61
CA PHE A 32 -59.23 -40.38 41.28
C PHE A 32 -58.07 -40.17 40.28
N GLN A 33 -58.27 -39.42 39.19
CA GLN A 33 -57.22 -39.19 38.16
C GLN A 33 -57.07 -37.72 37.70
N GLU A 34 -57.81 -36.76 38.28
CA GLU A 34 -57.62 -35.33 37.98
C GLU A 34 -56.35 -34.76 38.62
N THR A 35 -55.85 -35.34 39.71
CA THR A 35 -54.68 -34.82 40.44
C THR A 35 -53.34 -35.16 39.78
N GLU A 36 -53.16 -36.36 39.22
CA GLU A 36 -51.91 -36.74 38.51
C GLU A 36 -51.77 -36.02 37.16
N ASP A 37 -52.87 -35.80 36.45
CA ASP A 37 -52.89 -35.08 35.16
C ASP A 37 -52.64 -33.57 35.37
N MET A 38 -53.22 -33.01 36.44
CA MET A 38 -52.96 -31.63 36.87
C MET A 38 -51.49 -31.44 37.31
N GLU A 39 -50.91 -32.37 38.07
CA GLU A 39 -49.49 -32.32 38.45
C GLU A 39 -48.57 -32.43 37.22
N THR A 40 -48.93 -33.27 36.25
CA THR A 40 -48.18 -33.42 34.98
C THR A 40 -48.25 -32.15 34.13
N LEU A 41 -49.41 -31.49 34.07
CA LEU A 41 -49.61 -30.21 33.38
C LEU A 41 -48.87 -29.05 34.07
N ILE A 42 -48.83 -29.04 35.40
CA ILE A 42 -48.07 -28.05 36.18
C ILE A 42 -46.57 -28.25 35.95
N ALA A 43 -46.07 -29.49 35.99
CA ALA A 43 -44.68 -29.82 35.71
C ALA A 43 -44.29 -29.45 34.27
N THR A 44 -45.18 -29.68 33.30
CA THR A 44 -44.98 -29.31 31.89
C THR A 44 -44.94 -27.79 31.70
N ASN A 45 -45.88 -27.04 32.30
CA ASN A 45 -45.86 -25.58 32.27
C ASN A 45 -44.59 -25.02 32.91
N LYS A 46 -44.16 -25.56 34.06
CA LYS A 46 -42.92 -25.14 34.71
C LYS A 46 -41.71 -25.37 33.80
N LYS A 47 -41.63 -26.53 33.15
CA LYS A 47 -40.55 -26.84 32.19
C LYS A 47 -40.57 -25.93 30.96
N LEU A 48 -41.76 -25.58 30.46
CA LEU A 48 -41.91 -24.65 29.35
C LEU A 48 -41.49 -23.23 29.72
N VAL A 49 -41.79 -22.78 30.95
CA VAL A 49 -41.32 -21.49 31.48
C VAL A 49 -39.80 -21.49 31.60
N GLU A 50 -39.20 -22.53 32.18
CA GLU A 50 -37.74 -22.65 32.29
C GLU A 50 -37.07 -22.68 30.90
N GLN A 51 -37.69 -23.35 29.91
CA GLN A 51 -37.21 -23.33 28.53
C GLN A 51 -37.35 -21.94 27.89
N LEU A 52 -38.46 -21.25 28.11
CA LEU A 52 -38.67 -19.90 27.59
C LEU A 52 -37.66 -18.91 28.19
N GLU A 53 -37.41 -18.99 29.50
CA GLU A 53 -36.39 -18.19 30.18
C GLU A 53 -35.00 -18.45 29.60
N LYS A 54 -34.63 -19.73 29.40
CA LYS A 54 -33.36 -20.10 28.76
C LYS A 54 -33.22 -19.54 27.34
N GLU A 55 -34.27 -19.64 26.53
CA GLU A 55 -34.27 -19.12 25.15
C GLU A 55 -34.20 -17.59 25.12
N LEU A 56 -34.81 -16.91 26.09
CA LEU A 56 -34.69 -15.45 26.24
C LEU A 56 -33.26 -15.04 26.62
N ASP A 57 -32.64 -15.73 27.57
CA ASP A 57 -31.24 -15.49 27.96
C ASP A 57 -30.28 -15.71 26.77
N GLU A 58 -30.46 -16.81 26.03
CA GLU A 58 -29.66 -17.08 24.83
C GLU A 58 -29.86 -16.02 23.75
N LYS A 59 -31.10 -15.59 23.52
CA LYS A 59 -31.42 -14.51 22.58
C LYS A 59 -30.71 -13.21 22.97
N ASP A 60 -30.67 -12.87 24.26
CA ASP A 60 -30.00 -11.65 24.72
C ASP A 60 -28.49 -11.75 24.52
N GLN A 61 -27.87 -12.90 24.82
CA GLN A 61 -26.46 -13.16 24.52
C GLN A 61 -26.15 -13.05 23.02
N TYR A 62 -27.00 -13.60 22.15
CA TYR A 62 -26.83 -13.45 20.70
C TYR A 62 -26.95 -12.00 20.25
N ASN A 63 -27.86 -11.22 20.83
CA ASN A 63 -28.01 -9.81 20.49
C ASN A 63 -26.79 -8.98 20.93
N GLU A 64 -26.23 -9.26 22.11
CA GLU A 64 -24.97 -8.65 22.54
C GLU A 64 -23.83 -9.02 21.58
N ARG A 65 -23.71 -10.30 21.24
CA ARG A 65 -22.68 -10.76 20.30
C ARG A 65 -22.83 -10.15 18.90
N ILE A 66 -24.05 -9.95 18.42
CA ILE A 66 -24.32 -9.26 17.15
C ILE A 66 -23.83 -7.82 17.23
N LYS A 67 -24.13 -7.08 18.31
CA LYS A 67 -23.68 -5.71 18.49
C LYS A 67 -22.15 -5.61 18.52
N ASP A 68 -21.49 -6.52 19.24
CA ASP A 68 -20.03 -6.55 19.30
C ASP A 68 -19.42 -6.78 17.90
N LEU A 69 -19.98 -7.73 17.15
CA LEU A 69 -19.54 -8.03 15.78
C LEU A 69 -19.83 -6.87 14.81
N GLU A 70 -20.94 -6.16 14.98
CA GLU A 70 -21.27 -4.98 14.16
C GLU A 70 -20.27 -3.84 14.40
N GLU A 71 -19.90 -3.59 15.66
CA GLU A 71 -18.90 -2.58 16.02
C GLU A 71 -17.50 -2.99 15.56
N GLU A 72 -17.10 -4.24 15.75
CA GLU A 72 -15.84 -4.77 15.22
C GLU A 72 -15.80 -4.66 13.69
N ASN A 73 -16.89 -5.00 12.99
CA ASN A 73 -16.98 -4.88 11.55
C ASN A 73 -16.85 -3.42 11.08
N LYS A 74 -17.40 -2.48 11.83
CA LYS A 74 -17.29 -1.05 11.54
C LYS A 74 -15.84 -0.57 11.71
N GLN A 75 -15.19 -0.92 12.80
CA GLN A 75 -13.78 -0.58 13.03
C GLN A 75 -12.87 -1.15 11.94
N LEU A 76 -13.05 -2.43 11.60
CA LEU A 76 -12.29 -3.07 10.53
C LEU A 76 -12.52 -2.41 9.16
N LYS A 77 -13.75 -1.94 8.88
CA LYS A 77 -14.02 -1.19 7.65
C LYS A 77 -13.25 0.13 7.62
N ASP A 78 -13.26 0.86 8.74
CA ASP A 78 -12.54 2.12 8.84
C ASP A 78 -11.03 1.90 8.66
N ASP A 79 -10.45 0.88 9.31
CA ASP A 79 -9.04 0.50 9.16
C ASP A 79 -8.69 0.15 7.71
N VAL A 80 -9.53 -0.67 7.05
CA VAL A 80 -9.33 -1.04 5.64
C VAL A 80 -9.39 0.18 4.73
N LEU A 81 -10.27 1.15 5.00
CA LEU A 81 -10.33 2.40 4.24
C LEU A 81 -9.06 3.23 4.46
N THR A 82 -8.58 3.35 5.69
CA THR A 82 -7.34 4.07 5.99
C THR A 82 -6.14 3.44 5.30
N TYR A 83 -5.97 2.11 5.36
CA TYR A 83 -4.85 1.46 4.68
C TYR A 83 -4.92 1.57 3.16
N LYS A 84 -6.13 1.54 2.58
CA LYS A 84 -6.29 1.79 1.14
C LYS A 84 -5.88 3.19 0.77
N GLN A 85 -6.25 4.19 1.57
CA GLN A 85 -5.88 5.58 1.32
C GLN A 85 -4.35 5.75 1.40
N GLN A 86 -3.72 5.21 2.44
CA GLN A 86 -2.26 5.25 2.58
C GLN A 86 -1.52 4.54 1.43
N ALA A 87 -2.06 3.42 0.94
CA ALA A 87 -1.49 2.72 -0.20
C ALA A 87 -1.59 3.56 -1.49
N ILE A 88 -2.73 4.24 -1.71
CA ILE A 88 -2.91 5.14 -2.86
C ILE A 88 -1.94 6.32 -2.78
N GLU A 89 -1.83 6.97 -1.62
CA GLU A 89 -0.91 8.11 -1.41
C GLU A 89 0.54 7.69 -1.65
N SER A 90 0.96 6.54 -1.10
CA SER A 90 2.31 6.01 -1.31
C SER A 90 2.58 5.66 -2.78
N ASP A 91 1.59 5.12 -3.51
CA ASP A 91 1.74 4.81 -4.93
C ASP A 91 1.82 6.11 -5.77
N GLU A 92 1.02 7.13 -5.44
CA GLU A 92 1.04 8.44 -6.11
C GLU A 92 2.38 9.17 -5.88
N GLU A 93 2.88 9.19 -4.65
CA GLU A 93 4.21 9.74 -4.32
C GLU A 93 5.32 9.03 -5.10
N HIS A 94 5.29 7.69 -5.14
CA HIS A 94 6.28 6.91 -5.89
C HIS A 94 6.23 7.19 -7.39
N GLN A 95 5.02 7.34 -7.96
CA GLN A 95 4.86 7.64 -9.36
C GLN A 95 5.39 9.05 -9.71
N GLN A 96 5.14 10.04 -8.87
CA GLN A 96 5.67 11.40 -9.03
C GLN A 96 7.21 11.41 -8.95
N GLU A 97 7.79 10.68 -8.00
CA GLU A 97 9.23 10.52 -7.88
C GLU A 97 9.84 9.91 -9.15
N LEU A 98 9.22 8.86 -9.70
CA LEU A 98 9.68 8.20 -10.93
C LEU A 98 9.61 9.13 -12.16
N GLU A 99 8.53 9.90 -12.28
CA GLU A 99 8.36 10.87 -13.36
C GLU A 99 9.42 11.96 -13.27
N LEU A 100 9.58 12.57 -12.09
CA LEU A 100 10.60 13.59 -11.85
C LEU A 100 12.01 13.05 -12.09
N ARG A 101 12.30 11.83 -11.63
CA ARG A 101 13.59 11.19 -11.87
C ARG A 101 13.91 11.06 -13.36
N ASN A 102 12.93 10.65 -14.17
CA ASN A 102 13.13 10.50 -15.61
C ASN A 102 13.33 11.85 -16.29
N GLU A 103 12.59 12.87 -15.85
CA GLU A 103 12.75 14.25 -16.33
C GLU A 103 14.17 14.78 -16.01
N LEU A 104 14.64 14.59 -14.78
CA LEU A 104 15.97 15.05 -14.38
C LEU A 104 17.11 14.22 -14.97
N ASP A 105 16.91 12.92 -15.23
CA ASP A 105 17.86 12.11 -16.01
C ASP A 105 17.99 12.63 -17.44
N GLN A 106 16.87 12.98 -18.07
CA GLN A 106 16.89 13.60 -19.38
C GLN A 106 17.58 14.98 -19.36
N SER A 107 17.25 15.82 -18.37
CA SER A 107 17.90 17.14 -18.17
C SER A 107 19.41 17.01 -17.95
N ALA A 108 19.88 16.03 -17.18
CA ALA A 108 21.29 15.76 -16.98
C ALA A 108 22.00 15.36 -18.28
N ARG A 109 21.37 14.51 -19.11
CA ARG A 109 21.91 14.12 -20.42
C ARG A 109 22.01 15.33 -21.35
N GLU A 110 21.00 16.18 -21.38
CA GLU A 110 20.98 17.41 -22.17
C GLU A 110 22.08 18.37 -21.70
N LEU A 111 22.23 18.56 -20.39
CA LEU A 111 23.30 19.35 -19.79
C LEU A 111 24.68 18.86 -20.24
N PHE A 112 24.95 17.55 -20.16
CA PHE A 112 26.23 16.98 -20.60
C PHE A 112 26.45 17.15 -22.12
N GLN A 113 25.40 17.00 -22.91
CA GLN A 113 25.46 17.23 -24.35
C GLN A 113 25.77 18.71 -24.67
N TYR A 114 25.10 19.65 -24.01
CA TYR A 114 25.32 21.08 -24.23
C TYR A 114 26.71 21.54 -23.77
N MET A 115 27.25 20.98 -22.69
CA MET A 115 28.66 21.18 -22.32
C MET A 115 29.61 20.70 -23.42
N HIS A 116 29.34 19.52 -23.99
CA HIS A 116 30.17 18.96 -25.06
C HIS A 116 30.11 19.81 -26.34
N GLU A 117 28.92 20.28 -26.71
CA GLU A 117 28.67 21.10 -27.91
C GLU A 117 28.99 22.58 -27.72
N ARG A 118 29.30 23.02 -26.49
CA ARG A 118 29.47 24.44 -26.12
C ARG A 118 28.22 25.28 -26.41
N ASN A 119 27.04 24.74 -26.12
CA ASN A 119 25.78 25.47 -26.28
C ASN A 119 25.47 26.28 -25.03
N HIS A 120 26.10 27.44 -24.91
CA HIS A 120 26.01 28.30 -23.71
C HIS A 120 24.57 28.76 -23.40
N THR A 121 23.80 29.12 -24.42
CA THR A 121 22.41 29.58 -24.24
C THR A 121 21.52 28.53 -23.61
N GLU A 122 21.66 27.26 -24.02
CA GLU A 122 20.88 26.18 -23.40
C GLU A 122 21.40 25.80 -22.02
N LEU A 123 22.72 25.91 -21.77
CA LEU A 123 23.28 25.72 -20.43
C LEU A 123 22.70 26.74 -19.45
N GLU A 124 22.67 28.03 -19.82
CA GLU A 124 22.09 29.11 -18.99
C GLU A 124 20.62 28.83 -18.63
N ARG A 125 19.86 28.18 -19.54
CA ARG A 125 18.46 27.83 -19.30
C ARG A 125 18.30 26.69 -18.29
N LEU A 126 19.22 25.73 -18.29
CA LEU A 126 19.19 24.56 -17.41
C LEU A 126 19.81 24.80 -16.02
N THR A 127 20.59 25.86 -15.87
CA THR A 127 21.27 26.19 -14.62
C THR A 127 20.48 27.18 -13.77
N ALA A 128 20.57 27.03 -12.45
CA ALA A 128 19.96 27.90 -11.46
C ALA A 128 20.70 29.24 -11.38
N SER A 129 20.10 30.20 -10.69
CA SER A 129 20.59 31.59 -10.62
C SER A 129 21.99 31.74 -9.99
N ASN A 130 22.42 30.76 -9.19
CA ASN A 130 23.73 30.74 -8.54
C ASN A 130 24.87 30.18 -9.42
N ILE A 131 24.55 29.69 -10.63
CA ILE A 131 25.54 29.22 -11.60
C ILE A 131 25.63 30.21 -12.77
N SER A 132 26.84 30.65 -13.08
CA SER A 132 27.16 31.50 -14.22
C SER A 132 27.88 30.72 -15.31
N VAL A 133 27.42 30.82 -16.55
CA VAL A 133 28.05 30.19 -17.72
C VAL A 133 29.14 31.11 -18.27
N GLN A 134 30.40 30.68 -18.19
CA GLN A 134 31.56 31.47 -18.61
C GLN A 134 32.04 30.99 -20.00
N GLU A 135 31.51 31.62 -21.06
CA GLU A 135 31.76 31.23 -22.44
C GLU A 135 33.25 31.25 -22.83
N GLU A 136 34.00 32.25 -22.37
CA GLU A 136 35.42 32.42 -22.74
C GLU A 136 36.32 31.27 -22.27
N ASN A 137 35.91 30.58 -21.19
CA ASN A 137 36.73 29.58 -20.51
C ASN A 137 36.14 28.17 -20.58
N ASP A 138 34.98 27.97 -21.20
CA ASP A 138 34.24 26.71 -21.20
C ASP A 138 34.03 26.16 -19.77
N VAL A 139 33.59 27.01 -18.83
CA VAL A 139 33.33 26.61 -17.43
C VAL A 139 31.96 27.06 -16.93
N LEU A 140 31.41 26.28 -16.01
CA LEU A 140 30.32 26.69 -15.12
C LEU A 140 30.94 27.22 -13.82
N GLU A 141 30.58 28.43 -13.44
CA GLU A 141 30.99 29.05 -12.18
C GLU A 141 29.84 28.94 -11.18
N VAL A 142 30.03 28.18 -10.10
CA VAL A 142 29.02 27.92 -9.07
C VAL A 142 29.36 28.74 -7.83
N THR A 143 28.42 29.57 -7.40
CA THR A 143 28.51 30.29 -6.12
C THR A 143 27.73 29.53 -5.05
N ASP A 144 28.38 29.17 -3.95
CA ASP A 144 27.71 28.54 -2.80
C ASP A 144 27.12 29.59 -1.83
N GLU A 145 26.39 29.13 -0.82
CA GLU A 145 25.71 29.99 0.17
C GLU A 145 26.68 30.87 0.99
N GLU A 146 27.96 30.50 1.04
CA GLU A 146 29.02 31.24 1.73
C GLU A 146 29.79 32.20 0.80
N ASP A 147 29.24 32.47 -0.39
CA ASP A 147 29.86 33.25 -1.47
C ASP A 147 31.20 32.67 -1.97
N ASN A 148 31.47 31.38 -1.77
CA ASN A 148 32.64 30.75 -2.37
C ASN A 148 32.34 30.38 -3.82
N ILE A 149 33.27 30.75 -4.70
CA ILE A 149 33.19 30.47 -6.12
C ILE A 149 33.96 29.19 -6.43
N ARG A 150 33.31 28.24 -7.11
CA ARG A 150 33.91 27.01 -7.63
C ARG A 150 33.68 26.92 -9.11
N THR A 151 34.63 26.37 -9.84
CA THR A 151 34.50 26.20 -11.29
C THR A 151 34.39 24.73 -11.66
N PHE A 152 33.55 24.44 -12.63
CA PHE A 152 33.40 23.14 -13.24
C PHE A 152 33.66 23.26 -14.76
N HIS A 153 34.72 22.61 -15.24
CA HIS A 153 35.06 22.62 -16.66
C HIS A 153 34.08 21.76 -17.47
N TYR A 154 33.71 22.23 -18.66
CA TYR A 154 32.84 21.45 -19.55
C TYR A 154 33.44 20.09 -19.85
N MET A 155 32.59 19.08 -19.74
CA MET A 155 32.98 17.73 -20.07
C MET A 155 33.08 17.51 -21.57
N GLN A 156 34.12 16.77 -21.97
CA GLN A 156 34.32 16.37 -23.36
C GLN A 156 33.94 14.89 -23.51
N LEU A 157 32.80 14.62 -24.13
CA LEU A 157 32.22 13.27 -24.23
C LEU A 157 32.86 12.37 -25.31
N ASN A 158 33.84 12.87 -26.08
CA ASN A 158 34.40 12.19 -27.26
C ASN A 158 34.83 10.73 -27.06
N ASN A 159 35.33 10.40 -25.86
CA ASN A 159 35.82 9.06 -25.53
C ASN A 159 34.87 8.28 -24.61
N MET A 160 33.81 8.92 -24.12
CA MET A 160 32.88 8.31 -23.19
C MET A 160 31.90 7.42 -23.94
N VAL A 161 31.87 6.15 -23.57
CA VAL A 161 31.00 5.17 -24.22
C VAL A 161 29.74 4.93 -23.42
N TYR A 162 29.77 5.22 -22.12
CA TYR A 162 28.64 4.95 -21.25
C TYR A 162 28.58 5.93 -20.08
N ILE A 163 27.38 6.48 -19.86
CA ILE A 163 27.04 7.35 -18.73
C ILE A 163 25.84 6.70 -18.03
N ARG A 164 25.92 6.54 -16.72
CA ARG A 164 24.87 5.91 -15.92
C ARG A 164 24.63 6.66 -14.62
N GLN A 165 23.35 6.87 -14.31
CA GLN A 165 22.93 7.26 -12.97
C GLN A 165 23.24 6.14 -11.96
N ARG A 166 24.07 6.43 -10.96
CA ARG A 166 24.46 5.51 -9.88
C ARG A 166 23.47 5.55 -8.72
N SER A 167 23.14 6.75 -8.27
CA SER A 167 22.26 6.98 -7.14
C SER A 167 21.49 8.28 -7.34
N PHE A 168 20.39 8.43 -6.61
CA PHE A 168 19.66 9.67 -6.50
C PHE A 168 18.97 9.75 -5.14
N SER A 169 18.62 10.96 -4.73
CA SER A 169 17.89 11.26 -3.52
C SER A 169 17.02 12.48 -3.76
N LEU A 170 15.73 12.36 -3.47
CA LEU A 170 14.77 13.47 -3.52
C LEU A 170 14.44 13.89 -2.09
N ASP A 171 14.69 15.16 -1.76
CA ASP A 171 14.22 15.80 -0.53
C ASP A 171 13.11 16.78 -0.87
N MET A 172 11.86 16.33 -0.69
CA MET A 172 10.66 17.16 -0.92
C MET A 172 10.54 18.31 0.08
N SER A 173 11.19 18.25 1.24
CA SER A 173 11.13 19.33 2.24
C SER A 173 11.99 20.53 1.88
N GLN A 174 13.07 20.29 1.12
CA GLN A 174 14.01 21.30 0.63
C GLN A 174 13.90 21.52 -0.88
N GLU A 175 12.91 20.88 -1.54
CA GLU A 175 12.72 20.93 -3.00
C GLU A 175 14.04 20.70 -3.75
N THR A 176 14.80 19.69 -3.29
CA THR A 176 16.15 19.41 -3.76
C THR A 176 16.25 17.97 -4.26
N PHE A 177 16.84 17.79 -5.44
CA PHE A 177 17.11 16.48 -6.02
C PHE A 177 18.61 16.32 -6.27
N VAL A 178 19.23 15.34 -5.62
CA VAL A 178 20.64 15.03 -5.75
C VAL A 178 20.78 13.75 -6.57
N THR A 179 21.65 13.74 -7.57
CA THR A 179 21.91 12.56 -8.39
C THR A 179 23.38 12.42 -8.73
N GLU A 180 23.84 11.18 -8.78
CA GLU A 180 25.23 10.85 -9.10
C GLU A 180 25.31 10.12 -10.43
N TYR A 181 26.23 10.54 -11.29
CA TYR A 181 26.51 9.90 -12.57
C TYR A 181 27.91 9.33 -12.60
N GLU A 182 28.06 8.13 -13.14
CA GLU A 182 29.34 7.50 -13.42
C GLU A 182 29.62 7.49 -14.92
N PHE A 183 30.89 7.75 -15.26
CA PHE A 183 31.36 7.84 -16.63
C PHE A 183 32.35 6.72 -16.92
N TYR A 184 32.13 6.04 -18.04
CA TYR A 184 32.97 4.94 -18.48
C TYR A 184 33.46 5.15 -19.90
N THR A 185 34.75 4.94 -20.11
CA THR A 185 35.39 4.93 -21.43
C THR A 185 35.61 3.49 -21.89
N HIS A 186 35.63 3.27 -23.20
CA HIS A 186 35.96 1.97 -23.76
C HIS A 186 37.44 1.93 -24.15
N THR A 187 38.13 0.94 -23.62
CA THR A 187 39.48 0.55 -24.04
C THR A 187 39.40 -0.79 -24.79
N ASP A 188 40.43 -1.14 -25.56
CA ASP A 188 40.45 -2.34 -26.41
C ASP A 188 39.97 -3.63 -25.71
N ASP A 189 40.23 -3.76 -24.40
CA ASP A 189 39.92 -4.97 -23.63
C ASP A 189 38.88 -4.77 -22.50
N SER A 190 38.45 -3.55 -22.17
CA SER A 190 37.55 -3.31 -21.02
C SER A 190 36.87 -1.93 -20.99
N PHE A 191 35.89 -1.78 -20.10
CA PHE A 191 35.38 -0.47 -19.68
C PHE A 191 36.19 0.06 -18.50
N LEU A 192 36.69 1.29 -18.62
CA LEU A 192 37.41 1.97 -17.54
C LEU A 192 36.50 3.02 -16.91
N PHE A 193 36.44 3.04 -15.58
CA PHE A 193 35.78 4.10 -14.83
C PHE A 193 36.67 5.36 -14.86
N GLU A 194 36.15 6.45 -15.41
CA GLU A 194 36.86 7.74 -15.49
C GLU A 194 36.58 8.65 -14.28
N GLY A 195 35.40 8.50 -13.67
CA GLY A 195 35.00 9.34 -12.55
C GLY A 195 33.49 9.37 -12.35
N ALA A 196 33.09 10.03 -11.26
CA ALA A 196 31.70 10.30 -10.94
C ALA A 196 31.46 11.79 -10.74
N ILE A 197 30.24 12.24 -11.06
CA ILE A 197 29.78 13.61 -10.87
C ILE A 197 28.49 13.59 -10.08
N GLU A 198 28.41 14.46 -9.09
CA GLU A 198 27.17 14.80 -8.42
C GLU A 198 26.55 16.02 -9.09
N LEU A 199 25.25 15.93 -9.36
CA LEU A 199 24.41 17.06 -9.74
C LEU A 199 23.40 17.29 -8.64
N VAL A 200 23.20 18.54 -8.26
CA VAL A 200 22.14 18.98 -7.36
C VAL A 200 21.21 19.88 -8.16
N TYR A 201 19.93 19.55 -8.14
CA TYR A 201 18.85 20.34 -8.73
C TYR A 201 18.00 20.95 -7.62
N THR A 202 17.53 22.17 -7.84
CA THR A 202 16.57 22.88 -6.99
C THR A 202 15.43 23.41 -7.85
N ASP A 203 14.24 23.54 -7.28
CA ASP A 203 13.08 24.11 -7.98
C ASP A 203 13.14 25.65 -7.96
N GLU A 204 13.53 26.24 -9.10
CA GLU A 204 13.59 27.70 -9.32
C GLU A 204 12.82 28.06 -10.60
N ASP A 205 11.49 28.12 -10.50
CA ASP A 205 10.57 28.17 -11.64
C ASP A 205 10.77 26.96 -12.58
N GLY A 206 10.88 25.77 -11.98
CA GLY A 206 11.29 24.53 -12.63
C GLY A 206 12.63 24.04 -12.11
N TRP A 207 12.85 22.73 -12.21
CA TRP A 207 14.07 22.09 -11.74
C TRP A 207 15.30 22.53 -12.54
N LYS A 208 16.22 23.20 -11.87
CA LYS A 208 17.46 23.71 -12.45
C LYS A 208 18.67 23.23 -11.68
N LEU A 209 19.79 23.08 -12.39
CA LEU A 209 21.05 22.68 -11.79
C LEU A 209 21.60 23.80 -10.90
N SER A 210 21.71 23.55 -9.60
CA SER A 210 22.25 24.51 -8.62
C SER A 210 23.63 24.12 -8.11
N SER A 211 24.05 22.87 -8.28
CA SER A 211 25.43 22.46 -8.00
C SER A 211 25.90 21.33 -8.89
N ILE A 212 27.19 21.36 -9.21
CA ILE A 212 27.88 20.30 -9.95
C ILE A 212 29.28 20.11 -9.37
N ARG A 213 29.65 18.85 -9.07
CA ARG A 213 30.99 18.53 -8.54
C ARG A 213 31.45 17.12 -8.90
N TYR A 214 32.76 16.94 -9.01
CA TYR A 214 33.35 15.61 -9.08
C TYR A 214 33.27 14.91 -7.72
N ILE A 215 32.95 13.61 -7.73
CA ILE A 215 33.00 12.74 -6.56
C ILE A 215 34.20 11.80 -6.73
N GLN A 216 35.05 11.73 -5.71
CA GLN A 216 36.20 10.82 -5.63
C GLN A 216 35.85 9.51 -4.91
#